data_AF-A0A9D9G5Z4-F1
#
_entry.id   AF-A0A9D9G5Z4-F1
#
_cell.length_a   1.000
_cell.length_b   1.000
_cell.length_c   1.000
_cell.angle_alpha   90.00
_cell.angle_beta   90.00
_cell.angle_gamma   90.00
#
_symmetry.space_group_name_H-M   'P 1'
#
loop_
_entity.id
_entity.type
_entity.pdbx_description
1 polymer ?
#
loop_
_entity_poly.entity_id
_entity_poly.type
_entity_poly.pdbx_seq_one_letter_code
_entity_poly.pdbx_strand_id
1 'polypeptide(L)'
;MKKLEEIRDMLSKGCRPVDAIAELDLLVAAEPDNEPAILERGMLHWGCGNRALAINDFHAAIALNPESLARQALQNANDILDYYNKDLYNP
;
A
#
# COMPACT_ATOMS: atom_id res chain seq x y z
N MET A 1 6.37 -14.83 -7.25
CA MET A 1 6.76 -14.77 -5.80
C MET A 1 8.23 -14.41 -5.54
N LYS A 2 9.23 -15.00 -6.21
CA LYS A 2 10.66 -14.67 -5.97
C LYS A 2 10.99 -13.18 -6.07
N LYS A 3 10.36 -12.47 -7.02
CA LYS A 3 10.58 -11.03 -7.23
C LYS A 3 10.05 -10.14 -6.09
N LEU A 4 8.95 -10.52 -5.43
CA LEU A 4 8.46 -9.77 -4.26
C LEU A 4 9.40 -9.89 -3.07
N GLU A 5 9.94 -11.09 -2.82
CA GLU A 5 10.93 -11.32 -1.77
C GLU A 5 12.24 -10.56 -2.03
N GLU A 6 12.67 -10.44 -3.29
CA GLU A 6 13.81 -9.62 -3.68
C GLU A 6 13.58 -8.12 -3.37
N ILE A 7 12.37 -7.62 -3.61
CA ILE A 7 12.00 -6.23 -3.27
C ILE A 7 11.99 -6.02 -1.75
N ARG A 8 11.47 -6.99 -0.98
CA ARG A 8 11.49 -6.95 0.49
C ARG A 8 12.91 -6.96 1.05
N ASP A 9 13.78 -7.82 0.51
CA ASP A 9 15.20 -7.86 0.87
C ASP A 9 15.89 -6.53 0.53
N MET A 10 15.59 -5.94 -0.63
CA MET A 10 16.07 -4.62 -1.02
C MET A 10 15.67 -3.52 -0.01
N LEU A 11 14.41 -3.50 0.43
CA LEU A 11 13.94 -2.59 1.49
C LEU A 11 14.68 -2.82 2.82
N SER A 12 14.89 -4.08 3.22
CA SER A 12 15.60 -4.43 4.45
C SER A 12 17.06 -3.95 4.46
N LYS A 13 17.67 -3.86 3.27
CA LYS A 13 19.03 -3.37 3.05
C LYS A 13 19.13 -1.84 3.02
N GLY A 14 18.04 -1.12 3.35
CA GLY A 14 18.02 0.33 3.41
C GLY A 14 17.81 1.01 2.06
N CYS A 15 17.28 0.30 1.08
CA CYS A 15 16.87 0.92 -0.17
C CYS A 15 15.79 1.99 0.07
N ARG A 16 15.78 3.03 -0.76
CA ARG A 16 14.81 4.11 -0.62
C ARG A 16 13.43 3.57 -1.01
N PRO A 17 12.36 3.94 -0.28
CA PRO A 17 11.00 3.52 -0.60
C PRO A 17 10.59 3.80 -2.05
N VAL A 18 11.09 4.89 -2.65
CA VAL A 18 10.80 5.25 -4.06
C VAL A 18 11.32 4.24 -5.07
N ASP A 19 12.48 3.64 -4.82
CA ASP A 19 13.09 2.66 -5.73
C ASP A 19 12.34 1.32 -5.61
N ALA A 20 11.91 0.95 -4.40
CA ALA A 20 11.07 -0.23 -4.17
C ALA A 20 9.67 -0.10 -4.76
N ILE A 21 9.06 1.08 -4.67
CA ILE A 21 7.78 1.38 -5.33
C ILE A 21 7.91 1.19 -6.85
N ALA A 22 8.99 1.65 -7.46
CA ALA A 22 9.20 1.47 -8.90
C ALA A 22 9.30 0.00 -9.31
N GLU A 23 10.00 -0.84 -8.53
CA GLU A 23 10.03 -2.28 -8.78
C GLU A 23 8.68 -2.96 -8.55
N LEU A 24 7.91 -2.50 -7.56
CA LEU A 24 6.54 -2.98 -7.32
C LEU A 24 5.59 -2.57 -8.45
N ASP A 25 5.72 -1.37 -9.02
CA ASP A 25 4.94 -0.95 -10.17
C ASP A 25 5.16 -1.88 -11.37
N LEU A 26 6.42 -2.25 -11.63
CA LEU A 26 6.75 -3.22 -12.67
C LEU A 26 6.18 -4.61 -12.36
N LEU A 27 6.25 -5.04 -11.09
CA LEU A 27 5.74 -6.33 -10.67
C LEU A 27 4.21 -6.39 -10.78
N VAL A 28 3.49 -5.37 -10.32
CA VAL A 28 2.02 -5.28 -10.40
C VAL A 28 1.56 -5.15 -11.86
N ALA A 29 2.31 -4.47 -12.72
CA ALA A 29 2.00 -4.42 -14.14
C ALA A 29 2.15 -5.78 -14.83
N ALA A 30 3.12 -6.60 -14.40
CA ALA A 30 3.35 -7.94 -14.92
C ALA A 30 2.38 -8.99 -14.33
N GLU A 31 2.05 -8.84 -13.04
CA GLU A 31 1.21 -9.75 -12.25
C GLU A 31 0.09 -8.94 -11.57
N PRO A 32 -0.95 -8.52 -12.31
CA PRO A 32 -2.01 -7.64 -11.78
C PRO A 32 -2.92 -8.31 -10.75
N ASP A 33 -2.86 -9.63 -10.61
CA ASP A 33 -3.57 -10.45 -9.63
C ASP A 33 -2.70 -10.83 -8.42
N ASN A 34 -1.45 -10.34 -8.37
CA ASN A 34 -0.55 -10.55 -7.23
C ASN A 34 -0.92 -9.60 -6.08
N GLU A 35 -1.94 -10.00 -5.33
CA GLU A 35 -2.43 -9.26 -4.17
C GLU A 35 -1.33 -8.89 -3.16
N PRO A 36 -0.40 -9.79 -2.77
CA PRO A 36 0.70 -9.44 -1.87
C PRO A 36 1.58 -8.29 -2.40
N ALA A 37 1.84 -8.22 -3.71
CA ALA A 37 2.63 -7.14 -4.30
C ALA A 37 1.87 -5.80 -4.27
N ILE A 38 0.56 -5.83 -4.53
CA ILE A 38 -0.30 -4.65 -4.48
C ILE A 38 -0.41 -4.12 -3.04
N LEU A 39 -0.59 -5.02 -2.07
CA LEU A 39 -0.60 -4.66 -0.65
C LEU A 39 0.72 -4.01 -0.21
N GLU A 40 1.86 -4.62 -0.57
CA GLU A 40 3.18 -4.08 -0.25
C GLU A 40 3.39 -2.67 -0.84
N ARG A 41 2.95 -2.46 -2.10
CA ARG A 41 2.99 -1.14 -2.74
C ARG A 41 2.12 -0.12 -1.99
N GLY A 42 0.91 -0.51 -1.60
CA GLY A 42 0.02 0.34 -0.81
C GLY A 42 0.63 0.74 0.54
N MET A 43 1.28 -0.19 1.23
CA MET A 43 1.96 0.08 2.50
C MET A 43 3.13 1.06 2.33
N LEU A 44 3.92 0.93 1.25
CA LEU A 44 5.00 1.88 0.96
C LEU A 44 4.47 3.26 0.59
N HIS A 45 3.43 3.34 -0.26
CA HIS A 45 2.77 4.62 -0.55
C HIS A 45 2.25 5.27 0.72
N TRP A 46 1.67 4.51 1.64
CA TRP A 46 1.22 5.01 2.93
C TRP A 46 2.39 5.60 3.74
N GLY A 47 3.49 4.85 3.88
CA GLY A 47 4.70 5.29 4.57
C GLY A 47 5.36 6.53 3.96
N CYS A 48 5.23 6.71 2.64
CA CYS A 48 5.70 7.90 1.93
C CYS A 48 4.74 9.10 1.98
N GLY A 49 3.58 8.97 2.64
CA GLY A 49 2.57 10.02 2.69
C GLY A 49 1.69 10.14 1.44
N ASN A 50 1.84 9.23 0.47
CA ASN A 50 1.03 9.16 -0.75
C ASN A 50 -0.32 8.47 -0.46
N ARG A 51 -1.11 9.06 0.44
CA ARG A 51 -2.31 8.44 1.03
C ARG A 51 -3.36 8.01 -0.02
N ALA A 52 -3.59 8.82 -1.05
CA ALA A 52 -4.54 8.49 -2.10
C ALA A 52 -4.13 7.23 -2.90
N LEU A 53 -2.84 7.11 -3.24
CA LEU A 53 -2.31 5.94 -3.94
C LEU A 53 -2.38 4.70 -3.04
N ALA A 54 -2.04 4.84 -1.76
CA ALA A 54 -2.15 3.76 -0.78
C ALA A 54 -3.57 3.20 -0.67
N ILE A 55 -4.58 4.09 -0.56
CA ILE A 55 -5.99 3.69 -0.48
C ILE A 55 -6.44 2.95 -1.74
N ASN A 56 -6.04 3.43 -2.92
CA ASN A 56 -6.36 2.74 -4.18
C ASN A 56 -5.77 1.32 -4.21
N ASP A 57 -4.53 1.16 -3.76
CA ASP A 57 -3.88 -0.15 -3.69
C ASP A 57 -4.56 -1.06 -2.67
N PHE A 58 -4.95 -0.55 -1.51
CA PHE A 58 -5.69 -1.34 -0.53
C PHE A 58 -7.03 -1.82 -1.08
N HIS A 59 -7.77 -0.96 -1.79
CA HIS A 59 -9.00 -1.37 -2.47
C HIS A 59 -8.75 -2.45 -3.52
N ALA A 60 -7.70 -2.31 -4.34
CA ALA A 60 -7.35 -3.30 -5.35
C ALA A 60 -6.98 -4.65 -4.73
N ALA A 61 -6.19 -4.65 -3.65
CA ALA A 61 -5.85 -5.87 -2.91
C ALA A 61 -7.08 -6.56 -2.30
N ILE A 62 -8.02 -5.81 -1.71
CA ILE A 62 -9.28 -6.34 -1.16
C ILE A 62 -10.16 -6.93 -2.27
N ALA A 63 -10.19 -6.31 -3.45
CA ALA A 63 -10.97 -6.79 -4.58
C ALA A 63 -10.47 -8.15 -5.10
N LEU A 64 -9.16 -8.40 -5.04
CA LEU A 64 -8.54 -9.67 -5.40
C LEU A 64 -8.69 -10.72 -4.30
N ASN A 65 -8.42 -10.32 -3.05
CA ASN A 65 -8.53 -11.18 -1.88
C ASN A 65 -9.31 -10.44 -0.78
N PRO A 66 -10.60 -10.76 -0.59
CA PRO A 66 -11.40 -10.15 0.46
C PRO A 66 -10.81 -10.32 1.86
N GLU A 67 -10.05 -11.39 2.12
CA GLU A 67 -9.41 -11.66 3.41
C GLU A 67 -7.99 -11.07 3.53
N SER A 68 -7.61 -10.20 2.59
CA SER A 68 -6.35 -9.48 2.63
C SER A 68 -6.22 -8.59 3.87
N LEU A 69 -5.00 -8.48 4.39
CA LEU A 69 -4.63 -7.50 5.41
C LEU A 69 -4.84 -6.05 4.93
N ALA A 70 -4.98 -5.82 3.63
CA ALA A 70 -5.38 -4.54 3.05
C ALA A 70 -6.70 -4.02 3.62
N ARG A 71 -7.63 -4.89 4.04
CA ARG A 71 -8.88 -4.48 4.70
C ARG A 71 -8.59 -3.71 5.99
N GLN A 72 -7.68 -4.23 6.81
CA GLN A 72 -7.28 -3.55 8.05
C GLN A 72 -6.47 -2.29 7.75
N ALA A 73 -5.58 -2.33 6.77
CA ALA A 73 -4.79 -1.16 6.37
C ALA A 73 -5.68 -0.01 5.88
N LEU A 74 -6.72 -0.32 5.09
CA LEU A 74 -7.72 0.64 4.62
C LEU A 74 -8.55 1.21 5.78
N GLN A 75 -8.98 0.36 6.72
CA GLN A 75 -9.72 0.84 7.90
C GLN A 75 -8.88 1.81 8.72
N ASN A 76 -7.62 1.46 9.01
CA ASN A 76 -6.70 2.34 9.71
C ASN A 76 -6.47 3.66 8.96
N ALA A 77 -6.37 3.59 7.63
CA ALA A 77 -6.20 4.77 6.79
C ALA A 77 -7.40 5.72 6.90
N ASN A 78 -8.61 5.18 6.86
CA ASN A 78 -9.84 5.95 7.00
C ASN A 78 -9.98 6.54 8.41
N ASP A 79 -9.73 5.76 9.46
CA ASP A 79 -9.79 6.24 10.85
C ASP A 79 -8.85 7.44 11.08
N ILE A 80 -7.64 7.36 10.50
CA ILE A 80 -6.67 8.45 10.57
C ILE A 80 -7.17 9.67 9.81
N LEU A 81 -7.70 9.51 8.59
CA LEU A 81 -8.22 10.62 7.79
C LEU A 81 -9.45 11.27 8.43
N ASP A 82 -10.35 10.46 9.00
CA ASP A 82 -11.54 10.93 9.72
C ASP A 82 -11.17 11.71 10.98
N TYR A 83 -10.11 11.30 11.69
CA TYR A 83 -9.59 12.09 12.82
C TYR A 83 -9.14 13.49 12.36
N TYR A 84 -8.34 13.59 11.29
CA TYR A 84 -7.89 14.88 10.77
C TYR A 84 -9.03 15.75 10.23
N ASN A 85 -10.11 15.15 9.72
CA ASN A 85 -11.24 15.89 9.15
C ASN A 85 -12.24 16.40 10.20
N LYS A 86 -12.21 15.89 11.44
CA LYS A 86 -13.15 16.30 12.51
C LYS A 86 -12.84 17.68 13.11
N ASP A 87 -11.64 18.21 12.95
CA ASP A 87 -11.26 19.55 13.44
C ASP A 87 -11.84 20.71 12.59
N LEU A 88 -12.49 20.43 11.45
CA LEU A 88 -13.16 21.44 10.62
C LEU A 88 -14.60 21.78 11.09
N TYR A 89 -15.16 21.00 12.02
CA TYR A 89 -16.46 21.26 12.63
C TYR A 89 -16.29 21.53 14.13
N ASN A 90 -15.62 22.63 14.46
CA ASN A 90 -15.83 23.29 15.74
C ASN A 90 -16.69 24.55 15.48
N PRO A 91 -18.03 24.49 15.64
CA PRO A 91 -18.92 25.64 15.51
C PRO A 91 -18.66 26.72 16.57
#